data_AF-A0A963C3M9-F1
#
_entry.id   AF-A0A963C3M9-F1
#
_cell.length_a   1.000
_cell.length_b   1.000
_cell.length_c   1.000
_cell.angle_alpha   90.00
_cell.angle_beta   90.00
_cell.angle_gamma   90.00
#
_symmetry.space_group_name_H-M   'P 1'
#
loop_
_entity.id
_entity.type
_entity.pdbx_description
1 polymer ?
#
loop_
_entity_poly.entity_id
_entity_poly.type
_entity_poly.pdbx_seq_one_letter_code
_entity_poly.pdbx_strand_id
1 'polypeptide(L)'
;MSDPNQAPLTERRQNPELRALFEEAYARVEACFDPKQTWGGLPLEHFAFRMLREAYPQMSPHEVRLLVGALLRVYRERHPDQAKATA
;
A
#
# COMPACT_ATOMS: atom_id res chain seq x y z
N MET A 1 27.41 -2.33 33.06
CA MET A 1 26.10 -2.99 32.94
C MET A 1 25.46 -2.40 31.70
N SER A 2 25.58 -3.08 30.56
CA SER A 2 25.15 -2.57 29.24
C SER A 2 23.83 -3.23 28.87
N ASP A 3 22.81 -2.42 28.62
CA ASP A 3 21.50 -2.87 28.12
C ASP A 3 21.64 -3.61 26.78
N PRO A 4 21.12 -4.84 26.64
CA PRO A 4 21.24 -5.63 25.40
C PRO A 4 20.23 -5.26 24.30
N ASN A 5 19.47 -4.17 24.44
CA ASN A 5 18.36 -3.85 23.53
C ASN A 5 18.70 -2.77 22.49
N GLN A 6 19.96 -2.64 22.08
CA GLN A 6 20.32 -1.82 20.92
C GLN A 6 20.18 -2.64 19.63
N ALA A 7 18.93 -2.96 19.25
CA ALA A 7 18.66 -3.19 17.84
C ALA A 7 19.09 -1.91 17.10
N PRO A 8 19.92 -1.99 16.03
CA PRO A 8 20.32 -0.80 15.31
C PRO A 8 19.03 -0.08 14.89
N LEU A 9 18.97 1.20 15.23
CA LEU A 9 17.99 2.14 14.72
C LEU A 9 18.24 2.25 13.21
N THR A 10 17.90 1.21 12.45
CA THR A 10 17.85 1.27 10.99
C THR A 10 16.96 2.45 10.69
N GLU A 11 17.58 3.52 10.20
CA GLU A 11 16.94 4.80 10.01
C GLU A 11 15.69 4.53 9.18
N ARG A 12 14.50 4.82 9.72
CA ARG A 12 13.21 4.52 9.05
C ARG A 12 13.08 5.23 7.68
N ARG A 13 14.05 6.09 7.34
CA ARG A 13 14.20 6.89 6.11
C ARG A 13 15.25 6.35 5.13
N GLN A 14 15.97 5.27 5.45
CA GLN A 14 17.18 4.85 4.71
C GLN A 14 16.98 3.86 3.57
N ASN A 15 15.76 3.41 3.28
CA ASN A 15 15.55 2.46 2.20
C ASN A 15 14.86 3.13 0.99
N PRO A 16 15.61 3.89 0.16
CA PRO A 16 15.06 4.60 -0.98
C PRO A 16 14.46 3.65 -2.02
N GLU A 17 14.96 2.41 -2.11
CA GLU A 17 14.43 1.39 -3.01
C GLU A 17 13.01 0.98 -2.62
N LEU A 18 12.77 0.72 -1.34
CA LEU A 18 11.42 0.42 -0.84
C LEU A 18 10.46 1.59 -1.05
N ARG A 19 10.95 2.82 -0.94
CA ARG A 19 10.12 4.01 -1.16
C ARG A 19 9.80 4.19 -2.64
N ALA A 20 10.76 4.02 -3.53
CA ALA A 20 10.53 4.07 -4.98
C ALA A 20 9.53 2.99 -5.41
N LEU A 21 9.68 1.78 -4.89
CA LEU A 21 8.75 0.68 -5.12
C LEU A 21 7.34 1.02 -4.62
N PHE A 22 7.22 1.61 -3.43
CA PHE A 22 5.95 2.00 -2.87
C PHE A 22 5.25 3.07 -3.71
N GLU A 23 5.96 4.13 -4.12
CA GLU A 23 5.40 5.19 -4.97
C GLU A 23 4.99 4.65 -6.34
N GLU A 24 5.79 3.75 -6.94
CA GLU A 24 5.43 3.08 -8.19
C GLU A 24 4.18 2.21 -8.03
N ALA A 25 4.13 1.38 -6.99
CA ALA A 25 2.98 0.55 -6.68
C ALA A 25 1.73 1.41 -6.44
N TYR A 26 1.87 2.51 -5.70
CA TYR A 26 0.80 3.47 -5.43
C TYR A 26 0.23 4.05 -6.71
N ALA A 27 1.07 4.61 -7.59
CA ALA A 27 0.61 5.17 -8.86
C ALA A 27 -0.14 4.17 -9.74
N ARG A 28 0.20 2.88 -9.67
CA ARG A 28 -0.48 1.81 -10.42
C ARG A 28 -1.88 1.51 -9.88
N VAL A 29 -2.03 1.44 -8.54
CA VAL A 29 -3.30 1.04 -7.92
C VAL A 29 -4.14 2.22 -7.41
N GLU A 30 -3.64 3.45 -7.50
CA GLU A 30 -4.34 4.67 -7.04
C GLU A 30 -5.73 4.77 -7.70
N ALA A 31 -5.80 4.55 -9.02
CA ALA A 31 -7.05 4.54 -9.76
C ALA A 31 -8.05 3.47 -9.25
N CYS A 32 -7.55 2.34 -8.73
CA CYS A 32 -8.40 1.29 -8.17
C CYS A 32 -9.00 1.68 -6.81
N PHE A 33 -8.39 2.62 -6.08
CA PHE A 33 -8.92 3.08 -4.80
C PHE A 33 -9.92 4.23 -4.94
N ASP A 34 -10.07 4.80 -6.14
CA ASP A 34 -11.08 5.82 -6.41
C ASP A 34 -12.49 5.22 -6.30
N PRO A 35 -13.33 5.66 -5.34
CA PRO A 35 -14.70 5.17 -5.21
C PRO A 35 -15.58 5.51 -6.42
N LYS A 36 -15.16 6.43 -7.29
CA LYS A 36 -15.84 6.69 -8.57
C LYS A 36 -15.49 5.64 -9.63
N GLN A 37 -14.30 5.04 -9.55
CA GLN A 37 -13.93 3.89 -10.35
C GLN A 37 -14.33 2.61 -9.63
N THR A 38 -15.62 2.28 -9.66
CA THR A 38 -16.07 0.95 -9.26
C THR A 38 -16.24 0.08 -10.49
N TRP A 39 -15.72 -1.15 -10.45
CA TRP A 39 -16.10 -2.15 -11.44
C TRP A 39 -17.39 -2.81 -10.96
N GLY A 40 -18.53 -2.31 -11.43
CA GLY A 40 -19.84 -2.86 -11.10
C GLY A 40 -20.24 -2.73 -9.61
N GLY A 41 -19.76 -1.68 -8.91
CA GLY A 41 -20.08 -1.43 -7.51
C GLY A 41 -19.31 -2.29 -6.49
N LEU A 42 -18.37 -3.14 -6.95
CA LEU A 42 -17.51 -3.94 -6.06
C LEU A 42 -16.23 -3.18 -5.69
N PRO A 43 -15.76 -3.27 -4.44
CA PRO A 43 -14.49 -2.70 -4.02
C PRO A 43 -13.34 -3.38 -4.77
N LEU A 44 -12.50 -2.57 -5.41
CA LEU A 44 -11.38 -3.00 -6.25
C LEU A 44 -10.14 -3.44 -5.43
N GLU A 45 -10.27 -3.70 -4.13
CA GLU A 45 -9.16 -4.20 -3.30
C GLU A 45 -8.58 -5.52 -3.84
N HIS A 46 -9.44 -6.42 -4.32
CA HIS A 46 -9.01 -7.65 -4.99
C HIS A 46 -8.30 -7.38 -6.32
N PHE A 47 -8.67 -6.30 -7.01
CA PHE A 47 -8.06 -5.90 -8.27
C PHE A 47 -6.67 -5.28 -8.02
N ALA A 48 -6.53 -4.43 -7.01
CA ALA A 48 -5.24 -3.91 -6.56
C ALA A 48 -4.29 -5.06 -6.15
N PHE A 49 -4.79 -6.06 -5.41
CA PHE A 49 -4.02 -7.26 -5.08
C PHE A 49 -3.57 -8.02 -6.34
N ARG A 50 -4.47 -8.26 -7.29
CA ARG A 50 -4.16 -8.93 -8.57
C ARG A 50 -3.12 -8.16 -9.38
N MET A 51 -3.29 -6.84 -9.52
CA MET A 51 -2.39 -5.99 -10.29
C MET A 51 -0.98 -5.97 -9.67
N LEU A 52 -0.87 -5.90 -8.34
CA LEU A 52 0.42 -5.98 -7.66
C LEU A 52 1.03 -7.37 -7.72
N ARG A 53 0.21 -8.43 -7.70
CA ARG A 53 0.66 -9.81 -7.88
C ARG A 53 1.29 -10.06 -9.24
N GLU A 54 0.76 -9.40 -10.27
CA GLU A 54 1.26 -9.45 -11.65
C GLU A 54 2.49 -8.54 -11.84
N ALA A 55 2.53 -7.37 -11.20
CA ALA A 55 3.67 -6.46 -11.24
C ALA A 55 4.89 -6.96 -10.45
N TYR A 56 4.65 -7.67 -9.34
CA TYR A 56 5.69 -8.15 -8.42
C TYR A 56 5.61 -9.67 -8.22
N PRO A 57 5.91 -10.48 -9.25
CA PRO A 57 5.87 -11.93 -9.16
C PRO A 57 6.80 -12.48 -8.06
N GLN A 58 7.93 -11.81 -7.82
CA GLN A 58 8.93 -12.15 -6.81
C GLN A 58 8.48 -11.96 -5.35
N MET A 59 7.46 -11.14 -5.09
CA MET A 59 6.93 -10.97 -3.74
C MET A 59 6.08 -12.17 -3.34
N SER A 60 5.95 -12.46 -2.06
CA SER A 60 4.99 -13.43 -1.56
C SER A 60 3.57 -12.86 -1.57
N PRO A 61 2.52 -13.70 -1.61
CA PRO A 61 1.14 -13.23 -1.47
C PRO A 61 0.89 -12.46 -0.17
N HIS A 62 1.62 -12.79 0.90
CA HIS A 62 1.50 -12.11 2.18
C HIS A 62 2.05 -10.68 2.12
N GLU A 63 3.24 -10.50 1.55
CA GLU A 63 3.84 -9.17 1.36
C GLU A 63 2.98 -8.28 0.47
N VAL A 64 2.40 -8.83 -0.59
CA VAL A 64 1.48 -8.06 -1.45
C VAL A 64 0.23 -7.61 -0.67
N ARG A 65 -0.34 -8.44 0.21
CA ARG A 65 -1.47 -8.02 1.06
C ARG A 65 -1.07 -6.89 2.01
N LEU A 66 0.11 -6.99 2.64
CA LEU A 66 0.64 -5.93 3.50
C LEU A 66 0.82 -4.63 2.72
N LEU A 67 1.35 -4.72 1.50
CA LEU A 67 1.52 -3.57 0.61
C LEU A 67 0.18 -2.93 0.25
N VAL A 68 -0.83 -3.71 -0.17
CA VAL A 68 -2.19 -3.21 -0.46
C VAL A 68 -2.75 -2.47 0.76
N GLY A 69 -2.64 -3.05 1.96
CA GLY A 69 -3.12 -2.42 3.19
C GLY A 69 -2.43 -1.09 3.50
N ALA A 70 -1.11 -1.01 3.29
CA ALA A 70 -0.34 0.21 3.46
C ALA A 70 -0.73 1.28 2.43
N LEU A 71 -0.92 0.90 1.16
CA LEU A 71 -1.34 1.79 0.08
C LEU A 71 -2.75 2.35 0.34
N LEU A 72 -3.69 1.50 0.75
CA LEU A 72 -5.06 1.89 1.10
C LEU A 72 -5.09 2.86 2.28
N ARG A 73 -4.25 2.64 3.29
CA ARG A 73 -4.10 3.55 4.41
C ARG A 73 -3.66 4.95 3.94
N VAL A 74 -2.60 5.02 3.14
CA VAL A 74 -2.09 6.29 2.61
C VAL A 74 -3.12 6.97 1.72
N TYR A 75 -3.86 6.22 0.90
CA TYR A 75 -4.95 6.75 0.09
C TYR A 75 -6.04 7.39 0.95
N ARG A 76 -6.49 6.73 2.03
CA ARG A 76 -7.47 7.30 2.96
C ARG A 76 -6.95 8.54 3.68
N GLU A 77 -5.68 8.56 4.05
CA GLU A 77 -5.04 9.73 4.67
C GLU A 77 -4.95 10.92 3.69
N ARG A 78 -4.77 10.66 2.38
CA ARG A 78 -4.73 11.68 1.32
C ARG A 78 -6.11 12.14 0.84
N HIS A 79 -7.14 11.29 0.95
CA HIS A 79 -8.51 11.57 0.48
C HIS A 79 -9.55 11.46 1.60
N PRO A 80 -9.48 12.31 2.65
CA PRO A 80 -10.38 12.23 3.79
C PRO A 80 -11.86 12.49 3.41
N ASP A 81 -12.11 13.29 2.37
CA ASP A 81 -13.48 13.61 1.91
C ASP A 81 -14.15 12.46 1.17
N GLN A 82 -13.36 11.60 0.51
CA GLN A 82 -13.89 10.43 -0.19
C GLN A 82 -14.25 9.28 0.76
N ALA A 83 -13.59 9.21 1.92
CA ALA A 83 -13.90 8.21 2.95
C ALA A 83 -15.24 8.47 3.66
N LYS A 84 -15.71 9.72 3.72
CA LYS A 84 -16.98 10.10 4.34
C LYS A 84 -18.21 9.85 3.46
N ALA A 85 -18.04 9.73 2.14
CA ALA A 85 -19.15 9.58 1.20
C ALA A 85 -19.80 8.17 1.20
N THR A 86 -19.21 7.22 1.92
CA THR A 86 -19.69 5.84 2.07
C THR A 86 -20.31 5.54 3.45
N ALA A 87 -20.56 6.55 4.28
CA ALA A 87 -21.18 6.40 5.61
C ALA A 87 -22.67 6.79 5.61
#